data_AF-A0A6G3ME90-F1
#
_entry.id   AF-A0A6G3ME90-F1
#
_cell.length_a   1.000
_cell.length_b   1.000
_cell.length_c   1.000
_cell.angle_alpha   90.00
_cell.angle_beta   90.00
_cell.angle_gamma   90.00
#
_symmetry.space_group_name_H-M   'P 1'
#
loop_
_entity.id
_entity.type
_entity.pdbx_description
1 polymer ?
#
loop_
_entity_poly.entity_id
_entity_poly.type
_entity_poly.pdbx_seq_one_letter_code
_entity_poly.pdbx_strand_id
1 'polypeptide(L)'
;MIDWKLFETEFYYLGRVYRDNHQAVELIYNELKNKTYLYNPNILVVRRGSSFYIRYSRLDGKLVSLPSINIIIETQSKGNIARVSLSQENISESGFEFSVRKTSKNQYDIELNVDINASVGLYTLHLADDHQPVGHALTIYIVFNAFHALDCVYIDSVSLIKAYLFNTQLKVYCGSEDYHFGKPYNLDQVIIFCIHFHVFKTLL
;
A
#
# COMPACT_ATOMS: atom_id res chain seq x y z
N MET A 1 1.86 28.35 -0.38
CA MET A 1 1.34 27.65 0.81
C MET A 1 0.26 26.71 0.28
N ILE A 2 0.48 25.39 0.24
CA ILE A 2 -0.56 24.47 -0.26
C ILE A 2 -1.59 24.34 0.85
N ASP A 3 -2.81 24.82 0.57
CA ASP A 3 -3.95 24.64 1.45
C ASP A 3 -4.44 23.19 1.33
N TRP A 4 -4.16 22.39 2.36
CA TRP A 4 -4.50 20.98 2.38
C TRP A 4 -6.00 20.72 2.62
N LYS A 5 -6.79 21.76 2.96
CA LYS A 5 -8.25 21.62 3.14
C LYS A 5 -9.01 21.43 1.83
N LEU A 6 -8.41 21.76 0.69
CA LEU A 6 -9.02 21.58 -0.64
C LEU A 6 -9.00 20.13 -1.15
N PHE A 7 -8.43 19.17 -0.40
CA PHE A 7 -8.31 17.76 -0.82
C PHE A 7 -9.27 16.79 -0.10
N GLU A 8 -10.23 17.30 0.67
CA GLU A 8 -11.21 16.45 1.38
C GLU A 8 -12.36 15.94 0.50
N THR A 9 -12.51 16.47 -0.71
CA THR A 9 -13.60 16.09 -1.62
C THR A 9 -13.08 15.96 -3.03
N GLU A 10 -12.43 14.84 -3.33
CA GLU A 10 -12.55 14.12 -4.59
C GLU A 10 -11.68 12.85 -4.53
N PHE A 11 -12.29 11.73 -4.89
CA PHE A 11 -11.72 10.41 -4.78
C PHE A 11 -10.68 10.18 -5.88
N TYR A 12 -9.43 10.59 -5.66
CA TYR A 12 -8.30 10.17 -6.49
C TYR A 12 -7.93 8.73 -6.12
N TYR A 13 -8.72 7.77 -6.60
CA TYR A 13 -8.44 6.35 -6.48
C TYR A 13 -7.56 5.91 -7.65
N LEU A 14 -6.36 5.42 -7.34
CA LEU A 14 -5.66 4.57 -8.31
C LEU A 14 -6.27 3.17 -8.22
N GLY A 15 -7.43 3.00 -8.87
CA GLY A 15 -8.15 1.75 -9.00
C GLY A 15 -7.39 0.78 -9.89
N ARG A 16 -6.51 -0.07 -9.35
CA ARG A 16 -5.95 -1.14 -10.18
C ARG A 16 -6.97 -2.24 -10.33
N VAL A 17 -7.46 -2.40 -11.54
CA VAL A 17 -8.45 -3.42 -11.88
C VAL A 17 -7.75 -4.60 -12.54
N TYR A 18 -7.83 -5.76 -11.90
CA TYR A 18 -7.57 -7.04 -12.52
C TYR A 18 -8.90 -7.65 -12.90
N ARG A 19 -9.05 -8.04 -14.17
CA ARG A 19 -10.32 -8.53 -14.70
C ARG A 19 -10.09 -9.71 -15.61
N ASP A 20 -10.90 -10.75 -15.43
CA ASP A 20 -11.08 -11.82 -16.40
C ASP A 20 -12.56 -11.88 -16.83
N ASN A 21 -12.96 -12.94 -17.54
CA ASN A 21 -14.31 -13.10 -18.05
C ASN A 21 -15.38 -13.33 -16.96
N HIS A 22 -14.96 -13.72 -15.75
CA HIS A 22 -15.84 -14.17 -14.67
C HIS A 22 -15.79 -13.26 -13.45
N GLN A 23 -14.69 -12.53 -13.25
CA GLN A 23 -14.50 -11.72 -12.05
C GLN A 23 -13.63 -10.47 -12.28
N ALA A 24 -13.76 -9.52 -11.37
CA ALA A 24 -12.92 -8.34 -11.28
C ALA A 24 -12.47 -8.12 -9.82
N VAL A 25 -11.22 -7.72 -9.67
CA VAL A 25 -10.60 -7.34 -8.40
C VAL A 25 -10.02 -5.93 -8.56
N GLU A 26 -10.48 -4.99 -7.76
CA GLU A 26 -10.05 -3.60 -7.81
C GLU A 26 -9.37 -3.21 -6.50
N LEU A 27 -8.14 -2.67 -6.58
CA LEU A 27 -7.46 -2.07 -5.45
C LEU A 27 -7.85 -0.60 -5.35
N ILE A 28 -8.40 -0.19 -4.22
CA ILE A 28 -8.93 1.14 -3.98
C ILE A 28 -8.12 1.78 -2.85
N TYR A 29 -7.27 2.75 -3.20
CA TYR A 29 -6.43 3.49 -2.26
C TYR A 29 -6.29 4.96 -2.67
N ASN A 30 -6.30 5.86 -1.69
CA ASN A 30 -6.12 7.30 -1.91
C ASN A 30 -4.66 7.69 -1.67
N GLU A 31 -3.87 7.72 -2.73
CA GLU A 31 -2.44 8.02 -2.68
C GLU A 31 -2.13 9.47 -2.27
N LEU A 32 -3.05 10.42 -2.53
CA LEU A 32 -2.92 11.82 -2.13
C LEU A 32 -3.12 12.00 -0.62
N LYS A 33 -4.14 11.33 -0.06
CA LYS A 33 -4.40 11.30 1.39
C LYS A 33 -3.23 10.66 2.11
N ASN A 34 -2.75 9.52 1.61
CA ASN A 34 -1.68 8.75 2.23
C ASN A 34 -0.27 9.19 1.85
N LYS A 35 -0.13 10.24 1.03
CA LYS A 35 1.16 10.82 0.63
C LYS A 35 2.09 9.77 -0.01
N THR A 36 1.54 8.97 -0.92
CA THR A 36 2.24 7.94 -1.71
C THR A 36 2.20 8.21 -3.22
N TYR A 37 1.59 9.32 -3.65
CA TYR A 37 1.46 9.70 -5.08
C TYR A 37 2.79 9.98 -5.82
N LEU A 38 3.91 10.10 -5.08
CA LEU A 38 5.24 10.27 -5.69
C LEU A 38 5.91 8.94 -6.02
N TYR A 39 5.43 7.82 -5.48
CA TYR A 39 6.00 6.50 -5.77
C TYR A 39 5.63 6.02 -7.18
N ASN A 40 6.27 4.93 -7.62
CA ASN A 40 6.00 4.34 -8.93
C ASN A 40 4.51 3.98 -9.06
N PRO A 41 3.79 4.51 -10.07
CA PRO A 41 2.37 4.23 -10.26
C PRO A 41 2.08 2.76 -10.63
N ASN A 42 3.12 1.95 -10.90
CA ASN A 42 3.06 0.51 -11.14
C ASN A 42 3.22 -0.36 -9.88
N ILE A 43 3.43 0.21 -8.69
CA ILE A 43 3.36 -0.53 -7.41
C ILE A 43 2.40 0.18 -6.45
N LEU A 44 1.45 -0.53 -5.83
CA LEU A 44 0.62 0.09 -4.82
C LEU A 44 1.46 0.25 -3.54
N VAL A 45 1.79 1.49 -3.18
CA VAL A 45 2.53 1.78 -1.97
C VAL A 45 1.56 2.21 -0.88
N VAL A 46 1.56 1.48 0.23
CA VAL A 46 0.69 1.69 1.39
C VAL A 46 1.54 2.04 2.60
N ARG A 47 1.10 2.99 3.43
CA ARG A 47 1.76 3.25 4.71
C ARG A 47 1.16 2.36 5.80
N ARG A 48 1.98 1.80 6.69
CA ARG A 48 1.45 1.08 7.87
C ARG A 48 0.61 2.02 8.75
N GLY A 49 -0.37 1.48 9.48
CA GLY A 49 -1.38 2.30 10.15
C GLY A 49 -2.36 3.02 9.22
N SER A 50 -2.47 2.57 7.97
CA SER A 50 -3.47 3.08 7.02
C SER A 50 -4.29 1.94 6.43
N SER A 51 -5.43 2.30 5.85
CA SER A 51 -6.39 1.35 5.30
C SER A 51 -6.50 1.50 3.78
N PHE A 52 -6.74 0.38 3.12
CA PHE A 52 -7.07 0.33 1.69
C PHE A 52 -8.17 -0.70 1.46
N TYR A 53 -8.84 -0.64 0.31
CA TYR A 53 -9.91 -1.58 -0.01
C TYR A 53 -9.54 -2.47 -1.20
N ILE A 54 -9.99 -3.72 -1.14
CA ILE A 54 -10.07 -4.64 -2.27
C ILE A 54 -11.55 -4.79 -2.59
N ARG A 55 -11.95 -4.38 -3.78
CA ARG A 55 -13.29 -4.61 -4.29
C ARG A 55 -13.28 -5.83 -5.17
N TYR A 56 -14.03 -6.84 -4.78
CA TYR A 56 -14.23 -8.06 -5.54
C TYR A 56 -15.61 -8.08 -6.17
N SER A 57 -15.69 -8.36 -7.46
CA SER A 57 -16.93 -8.42 -8.23
C SER A 57 -16.99 -9.69 -9.07
N ARG A 58 -18.10 -10.43 -9.04
CA ARG A 58 -18.40 -11.46 -10.04
C ARG A 58 -19.11 -10.87 -11.24
N LEU A 59 -18.53 -11.09 -12.42
CA LEU A 59 -19.01 -10.62 -13.71
C LEU A 59 -19.90 -11.65 -14.41
N ASP A 60 -19.82 -12.91 -14.01
CA ASP A 60 -20.68 -13.99 -14.51
C ASP A 60 -22.10 -13.99 -13.90
N GLY A 61 -22.43 -12.96 -13.11
CA GLY A 61 -23.73 -12.77 -12.48
C GLY A 61 -24.03 -13.72 -11.32
N LYS A 62 -23.11 -14.62 -10.97
CA LYS A 62 -23.30 -15.52 -9.82
C LYS A 62 -23.16 -14.75 -8.51
N LEU A 63 -23.88 -15.24 -7.49
CA LEU A 63 -23.76 -14.73 -6.14
C LEU A 63 -22.39 -15.09 -5.58
N VAL A 64 -21.81 -14.15 -4.84
CA VAL A 64 -20.58 -14.40 -4.09
C VAL A 64 -20.97 -14.80 -2.66
N SER A 65 -20.54 -15.99 -2.24
CA SER A 65 -20.72 -16.49 -0.88
C SER A 65 -19.61 -15.91 -0.01
N LEU A 66 -19.94 -15.26 1.12
CA LEU A 66 -18.94 -14.73 2.06
C LEU A 66 -17.98 -15.79 2.62
N PRO A 67 -18.46 -16.98 3.09
CA PRO A 67 -17.58 -17.96 3.72
C PRO A 67 -16.58 -18.62 2.77
N SER A 68 -16.69 -18.41 1.46
CA SER A 68 -15.78 -18.98 0.47
C SER A 68 -14.58 -18.09 0.16
N ILE A 69 -14.63 -16.79 0.46
CA ILE A 69 -13.54 -15.87 0.14
C ILE A 69 -12.46 -15.91 1.22
N ASN A 70 -11.22 -16.08 0.78
CA ASN A 70 -10.03 -16.03 1.62
C ASN A 70 -9.04 -15.03 1.03
N ILE A 71 -8.34 -14.29 1.89
CA ILE A 71 -7.19 -13.48 1.51
C ILE A 71 -5.95 -14.18 2.06
N ILE A 72 -5.02 -14.48 1.16
CA ILE A 72 -3.70 -15.01 1.51
C ILE A 72 -2.70 -13.87 1.36
N ILE A 73 -1.99 -13.52 2.42
CA ILE A 73 -0.97 -12.47 2.42
C ILE A 73 0.39 -13.13 2.64
N GLU A 74 1.30 -12.90 1.70
CA GLU A 74 2.66 -13.44 1.75
C GLU A 74 3.66 -12.29 1.82
N THR A 75 4.68 -12.42 2.69
CA THR A 75 5.83 -11.51 2.73
C THR A 75 7.13 -12.26 2.51
N GLN A 76 7.95 -11.75 1.59
CA GLN A 76 9.27 -12.31 1.31
C GLN A 76 10.23 -12.21 2.51
N SER A 77 10.00 -11.25 3.41
CA SER A 77 10.91 -10.97 4.52
C SER A 77 10.93 -12.07 5.59
N LYS A 78 9.87 -12.88 5.69
CA LYS A 78 9.72 -13.87 6.77
C LYS A 78 9.17 -15.22 6.33
N GLY A 79 8.85 -15.41 5.05
CA GLY A 79 8.12 -16.62 4.60
C GLY A 79 6.77 -16.79 5.30
N ASN A 80 6.26 -15.72 5.93
CA ASN A 80 5.00 -15.74 6.66
C ASN A 80 3.88 -15.65 5.64
N ILE A 81 3.07 -16.71 5.61
CA ILE A 81 1.84 -16.80 4.85
C ILE A 81 0.72 -16.62 5.86
N ALA A 82 0.07 -15.47 5.85
CA ALA A 82 -1.18 -15.25 6.56
C ALA A 82 -2.32 -15.77 5.68
N ARG A 83 -3.21 -16.60 6.22
CA ARG A 83 -4.45 -16.96 5.53
C ARG A 83 -5.62 -16.49 6.35
N VAL A 84 -6.35 -15.53 5.83
CA VAL A 84 -7.48 -14.93 6.50
C VAL A 84 -8.73 -15.34 5.77
N SER A 85 -9.60 -16.08 6.46
CA SER A 85 -10.92 -16.43 5.94
C SER A 85 -11.90 -15.31 6.26
N LEU A 86 -12.62 -14.83 5.25
CA LEU A 86 -13.61 -13.76 5.42
C LEU A 86 -14.88 -14.22 6.16
N SER A 87 -14.96 -15.51 6.53
CA SER A 87 -16.03 -16.04 7.40
C SER A 87 -15.87 -15.68 8.87
N GLN A 88 -14.69 -15.16 9.27
CA GLN A 88 -14.41 -14.77 10.65
C GLN A 88 -14.40 -13.24 10.73
N GLU A 89 -15.28 -12.68 11.57
CA GLU A 89 -15.30 -11.25 11.82
C GLU A 89 -14.04 -10.85 12.60
N ASN A 90 -13.24 -9.94 12.03
CA ASN A 90 -12.05 -9.32 12.63
C ASN A 90 -10.94 -10.31 13.05
N ILE A 91 -10.10 -10.70 12.09
CA ILE A 91 -8.84 -11.38 12.37
C ILE A 91 -7.71 -10.35 12.37
N SER A 92 -7.00 -10.23 13.49
CA SER A 92 -5.69 -9.56 13.54
C SER A 92 -4.61 -10.63 13.38
N GLU A 93 -4.23 -10.90 12.14
CA GLU A 93 -3.15 -11.82 11.82
C GLU A 93 -2.11 -11.11 10.95
N SER A 94 -0.83 -11.32 11.26
CA SER A 94 0.28 -10.91 10.40
C SER A 94 0.41 -9.40 10.14
N GLY A 95 -0.12 -8.57 11.03
CA GLY A 95 -0.08 -7.10 10.92
C GLY A 95 -1.15 -6.52 10.01
N PHE A 96 -2.25 -7.26 9.78
CA PHE A 96 -3.42 -6.77 9.08
C PHE A 96 -4.69 -7.10 9.88
N GLU A 97 -5.64 -6.16 9.83
CA GLU A 97 -7.01 -6.37 10.29
C GLU A 97 -7.96 -6.17 9.10
N PHE A 98 -9.05 -6.93 9.08
CA PHE A 98 -9.93 -7.01 7.92
C PHE A 98 -11.37 -6.72 8.31
N SER A 99 -12.05 -5.93 7.49
CA SER A 99 -13.50 -5.76 7.56
C SER A 99 -14.10 -6.05 6.19
N VAL A 100 -15.26 -6.70 6.14
CA VAL A 100 -15.92 -7.04 4.87
C VAL A 100 -17.28 -6.40 4.83
N ARG A 101 -17.52 -5.65 3.75
CA ARG A 101 -18.81 -5.01 3.49
C ARG A 101 -19.37 -5.50 2.17
N LYS A 102 -20.54 -6.12 2.24
CA LYS A 102 -21.32 -6.43 1.04
C LYS A 102 -21.84 -5.13 0.42
N THR A 103 -21.46 -4.85 -0.82
CA THR A 103 -21.94 -3.67 -1.56
C THR A 103 -23.06 -4.01 -2.54
N SER A 104 -23.09 -5.25 -3.06
CA SER A 104 -24.18 -5.74 -3.89
C SER A 104 -24.34 -7.27 -3.80
N LYS A 105 -25.21 -7.86 -4.62
CA LYS A 105 -25.39 -9.32 -4.68
C LYS A 105 -24.16 -10.06 -5.24
N ASN A 106 -23.38 -9.41 -6.09
CA ASN A 106 -22.21 -9.96 -6.78
C ASN A 106 -20.92 -9.21 -6.43
N GLN A 107 -20.93 -8.35 -5.42
CA GLN A 107 -19.82 -7.47 -5.09
C GLN A 107 -19.61 -7.32 -3.58
N TYR A 108 -18.34 -7.35 -3.19
CA TYR A 108 -17.86 -7.11 -1.84
C TYR A 108 -16.72 -6.09 -1.85
N ASP A 109 -16.75 -5.19 -0.88
CA ASP A 109 -15.63 -4.33 -0.55
C ASP A 109 -14.99 -4.88 0.72
N ILE A 110 -13.71 -5.20 0.63
CA ILE A 110 -12.92 -5.74 1.74
C ILE A 110 -11.94 -4.66 2.15
N GLU A 111 -12.07 -4.15 3.36
CA GLU A 111 -11.13 -3.20 3.94
C GLU A 111 -9.97 -3.96 4.59
N LEU A 112 -8.76 -3.55 4.26
CA LEU A 112 -7.54 -4.03 4.91
C LEU A 112 -6.93 -2.86 5.66
N ASN A 113 -6.90 -2.98 6.98
CA ASN A 113 -6.22 -2.07 7.89
C ASN A 113 -4.83 -2.64 8.15
N VAL A 114 -3.79 -1.90 7.75
CA VAL A 114 -2.41 -2.30 8.03
C VAL A 114 -2.07 -1.87 9.46
N ASP A 115 -1.67 -2.82 10.31
CA ASP A 115 -1.26 -2.53 11.69
C ASP A 115 -0.09 -1.53 11.70
N ILE A 116 -0.05 -0.67 12.71
CA ILE A 116 1.00 0.36 12.82
C ILE A 116 2.39 -0.24 13.01
N ASN A 117 2.48 -1.47 13.54
CA ASN A 117 3.71 -2.22 13.74
C ASN A 117 3.96 -3.26 12.65
N ALA A 118 3.16 -3.28 11.58
CA ALA A 118 3.40 -4.14 10.43
C ALA A 118 4.82 -3.96 9.89
N SER A 119 5.42 -5.07 9.44
CA SER A 119 6.74 -5.03 8.82
C SER A 119 6.68 -4.23 7.52
N VAL A 120 7.73 -3.46 7.22
CA VAL A 120 7.84 -2.76 5.93
C VAL A 120 8.44 -3.68 4.88
N GLY A 121 8.01 -3.54 3.63
CA GLY A 121 8.52 -4.36 2.53
C GLY A 121 7.46 -4.75 1.51
N LEU A 122 7.82 -5.72 0.66
CA LEU A 122 6.97 -6.25 -0.39
C LEU A 122 6.02 -7.32 0.17
N TYR A 123 4.76 -7.21 -0.23
CA TYR A 123 3.70 -8.15 0.09
C TYR A 123 2.97 -8.57 -1.17
N THR A 124 2.57 -9.83 -1.19
CA THR A 124 1.74 -10.41 -2.23
C THR A 124 0.41 -10.83 -1.61
N LEU A 125 -0.70 -10.35 -2.17
CA LEU A 125 -2.04 -10.77 -1.77
C LEU A 125 -2.64 -11.65 -2.84
N HIS A 126 -3.23 -12.77 -2.42
CA HIS A 126 -4.05 -13.61 -3.26
C HIS A 126 -5.46 -13.61 -2.71
N LEU A 127 -6.42 -13.32 -3.57
CA LEU A 127 -7.81 -13.62 -3.27
C LEU A 127 -8.06 -15.08 -3.66
N ALA A 128 -8.85 -15.81 -2.88
CA ALA A 128 -9.29 -17.15 -3.25
C ALA A 128 -10.78 -17.29 -2.95
N ASP A 129 -11.53 -17.95 -3.84
CA ASP A 129 -12.95 -18.29 -3.69
C ASP A 129 -13.05 -19.82 -3.67
N ASP A 130 -13.61 -20.40 -2.61
CA ASP A 130 -13.65 -21.86 -2.36
C ASP A 130 -12.27 -22.53 -2.51
N HIS A 131 -11.25 -21.90 -1.93
CA HIS A 131 -9.83 -22.30 -2.01
C HIS A 131 -9.19 -22.25 -3.41
N GLN A 132 -9.92 -21.83 -4.44
CA GLN A 132 -9.33 -21.59 -5.75
C GLN A 132 -8.82 -20.16 -5.84
N PRO A 133 -7.56 -19.93 -6.26
CA PRO A 133 -7.05 -18.59 -6.49
C PRO A 133 -7.93 -17.82 -7.48
N VAL A 134 -8.23 -16.58 -7.12
CA VAL A 134 -9.05 -15.65 -7.88
C VAL A 134 -8.16 -14.57 -8.46
N GLY A 135 -8.16 -14.47 -9.79
CA GLY A 135 -7.40 -13.46 -10.53
C GLY A 135 -5.88 -13.59 -10.35
N HIS A 136 -5.20 -12.46 -10.50
CA HIS A 136 -3.76 -12.36 -10.34
C HIS A 136 -3.38 -11.97 -8.91
N ALA A 137 -2.21 -12.43 -8.48
CA ALA A 137 -1.58 -11.99 -7.25
C ALA A 137 -1.39 -10.47 -7.27
N LEU A 138 -1.90 -9.79 -6.25
CA LEU A 138 -1.79 -8.36 -6.07
C LEU A 138 -0.49 -8.07 -5.33
N THR A 139 0.32 -7.14 -5.85
CA THR A 139 1.56 -6.75 -5.18
C THR A 139 1.38 -5.38 -4.53
N ILE A 140 1.64 -5.31 -3.23
CA ILE A 140 1.67 -4.06 -2.47
C ILE A 140 3.02 -3.89 -1.78
N TYR A 141 3.42 -2.65 -1.55
CA TYR A 141 4.61 -2.35 -0.78
C TYR A 141 4.26 -1.51 0.44
N ILE A 142 4.53 -2.04 1.63
CA ILE A 142 4.28 -1.34 2.88
C ILE A 142 5.52 -0.52 3.26
N VAL A 143 5.31 0.76 3.53
CA VAL A 143 6.33 1.69 4.05
C VAL A 143 5.94 2.21 5.42
N PHE A 144 6.94 2.78 6.10
CA PHE A 144 6.74 3.52 7.34
C PHE A 144 5.79 4.73 7.16
N ASN A 145 5.15 5.14 8.25
CA ASN A 145 4.16 6.21 8.27
C ASN A 145 4.56 7.38 9.17
N ALA A 146 5.41 8.27 8.66
CA ALA A 146 5.80 9.49 9.38
C ALA A 146 4.66 10.48 9.65
N PHE A 147 3.46 10.24 9.10
CA PHE A 147 2.28 11.09 9.30
C PHE A 147 1.36 10.59 10.42
N HIS A 148 1.59 9.38 10.94
CA HIS A 148 0.74 8.76 11.94
C HIS A 148 1.40 8.80 13.32
N ALA A 149 0.73 9.39 14.31
CA ALA A 149 1.31 9.67 15.64
C ALA A 149 1.80 8.42 16.40
N LEU A 150 1.22 7.25 16.10
CA LEU A 150 1.63 5.98 16.71
C LEU A 150 2.77 5.26 15.97
N ASP A 151 3.19 5.75 14.81
CA ASP A 151 4.33 5.17 14.10
C ASP A 151 5.64 5.63 14.76
N CYS A 152 6.63 4.72 14.87
CA CYS A 152 7.93 5.07 15.45
C CYS A 152 8.73 6.11 14.65
N VAL A 153 8.37 6.39 13.39
CA VAL A 153 9.00 7.45 12.59
C VAL A 153 8.14 8.71 12.46
N TYR A 154 7.13 8.88 13.32
CA TYR A 154 6.25 10.05 13.30
C TYR A 154 7.04 11.36 13.38
N ILE A 155 6.62 12.35 12.59
CA ILE A 155 7.13 13.70 12.60
C ILE A 155 5.95 14.66 12.74
N ASP A 156 5.89 15.40 13.84
CA ASP A 156 4.85 16.39 14.11
C ASP A 156 5.02 17.69 13.30
N SER A 157 6.26 17.98 12.91
CA SER A 157 6.62 19.19 12.18
C SER A 157 6.49 19.04 10.66
N VAL A 158 5.57 19.80 10.07
CA VAL A 158 5.38 19.90 8.61
C VAL A 158 6.65 20.35 7.89
N SER A 159 7.47 21.21 8.50
CA SER A 159 8.73 21.66 7.88
C SER A 159 9.75 20.53 7.82
N LEU A 160 9.84 19.70 8.86
CA LEU A 160 10.73 18.54 8.89
C LEU A 160 10.24 17.45 7.93
N ILE A 161 8.93 17.17 7.85
CA ILE A 161 8.35 16.27 6.85
C ILE A 161 8.78 16.70 5.44
N LYS A 162 8.65 17.99 5.11
CA LYS A 162 9.07 18.50 3.80
C LYS A 162 10.57 18.31 3.57
N ALA A 163 11.39 18.63 4.57
CA ALA A 163 12.84 18.56 4.47
C ALA A 163 13.36 17.12 4.36
N TYR A 164 12.75 16.15 5.04
CA TYR A 164 13.27 14.78 5.11
C TYR A 164 12.59 13.79 4.18
N LEU A 165 11.30 13.95 3.86
CA LEU A 165 10.56 12.98 3.05
C LEU A 165 10.36 13.43 1.60
N PHE A 166 10.21 14.73 1.37
CA PHE A 166 9.86 15.25 0.04
C PHE A 166 10.99 16.02 -0.64
N ASN A 167 11.96 16.53 0.12
CA ASN A 167 13.10 17.23 -0.45
C ASN A 167 14.09 16.23 -1.05
N THR A 168 14.20 16.21 -2.37
CA THR A 168 15.16 15.38 -3.10
C THR A 168 16.50 16.10 -3.31
N GLN A 169 16.61 17.38 -2.96
CA GLN A 169 17.85 18.16 -3.13
C GLN A 169 18.44 18.52 -1.78
N LEU A 170 19.56 17.88 -1.46
CA LEU A 170 20.30 18.09 -0.22
C LEU A 170 21.58 18.89 -0.48
N LYS A 171 22.12 19.43 0.60
CA LYS A 171 23.51 19.89 0.67
C LYS A 171 24.26 18.98 1.63
N VAL A 172 25.28 18.30 1.13
CA VAL A 172 26.23 17.56 1.95
C VAL A 172 27.37 18.50 2.26
N TYR A 173 27.57 18.80 3.55
CA TYR A 173 28.68 19.64 3.99
C TYR A 173 29.97 18.81 4.03
N CYS A 174 31.03 19.35 3.45
CA CYS A 174 32.34 18.74 3.32
C CYS A 174 33.42 19.74 3.73
N GLY A 175 34.64 19.24 3.97
CA GLY A 175 35.81 20.07 4.29
C GLY A 175 36.41 19.72 5.64
N SER A 176 36.99 20.71 6.30
CA SER A 176 37.58 20.61 7.65
C SER A 176 36.83 21.51 8.63
N GLU A 177 37.27 21.51 9.89
CA GLU A 177 36.75 22.41 10.93
C GLU A 177 36.83 23.89 10.51
N ASP A 178 37.98 24.31 9.96
CA ASP A 178 38.24 25.70 9.57
C ASP A 178 37.72 26.07 8.18
N TYR A 179 37.34 25.08 7.37
CA TYR A 179 36.87 25.32 6.01
C TYR A 179 35.80 24.30 5.62
N HIS A 180 34.53 24.70 5.71
CA HIS A 180 33.39 23.90 5.31
C HIS A 180 32.66 24.52 4.12
N PHE A 181 32.19 23.67 3.22
CA PHE A 181 31.40 24.06 2.06
C PHE A 181 30.33 23.00 1.76
N GLY A 182 29.21 23.43 1.18
CA GLY A 182 28.10 22.54 0.84
C GLY A 182 28.20 22.07 -0.62
N LYS A 183 28.26 20.75 -0.84
CA LYS A 183 28.07 20.15 -2.16
C LYS A 183 26.59 19.78 -2.36
N PRO A 184 25.97 20.16 -3.48
CA PRO A 184 24.61 19.70 -3.79
C PRO A 184 24.62 18.18 -3.99
N TYR A 185 23.58 17.52 -3.51
CA TYR A 185 23.38 16.07 -3.64
C TYR A 185 21.91 15.78 -3.91
N ASN A 186 21.63 14.95 -4.90
CA ASN A 186 20.26 14.55 -5.22
C ASN A 186 19.97 13.20 -4.55
N LEU A 187 18.94 13.17 -3.70
CA LEU A 187 18.37 11.94 -3.19
C LEU A 187 17.44 11.35 -4.25
N ASP A 188 17.85 10.21 -4.78
CA ASP A 188 17.04 9.39 -5.68
C ASP A 188 16.06 8.49 -4.92
N GLN A 189 15.69 8.82 -3.68
CA GLN A 189 14.91 7.93 -2.79
C GLN A 189 13.61 7.39 -3.41
N VAL A 190 12.99 8.14 -4.32
CA VAL A 190 11.83 7.70 -5.11
C VAL A 190 12.28 6.91 -6.36
N ILE A 191 13.33 7.35 -7.04
CA ILE A 191 13.85 6.75 -8.28
C ILE A 191 14.53 5.39 -8.02
N ILE A 192 15.28 5.23 -6.94
CA ILE A 192 15.91 3.97 -6.52
C ILE A 192 14.83 2.92 -6.22
N PHE A 193 13.73 3.35 -5.60
CA PHE A 193 12.56 2.50 -5.41
C PHE A 193 11.92 2.13 -6.77
N CYS A 194 11.89 3.03 -7.74
CA CYS A 194 11.40 2.75 -9.10
C CYS A 194 12.30 1.79 -9.90
N ILE A 195 13.63 1.84 -9.74
CA ILE A 195 14.58 1.06 -10.55
C ILE A 195 14.67 -0.40 -10.08
N HIS A 196 14.66 -0.65 -8.76
CA HIS A 196 14.83 -2.02 -8.25
C HIS A 196 13.69 -2.98 -8.62
N PHE A 197 12.47 -2.49 -8.83
CA PHE A 197 11.34 -3.34 -9.20
C PHE A 197 11.22 -3.63 -10.70
N HIS A 198 11.94 -2.92 -11.57
CA HIS A 198 12.01 -3.29 -12.99
C HIS A 198 12.87 -4.54 -13.19
N VAL A 199 13.90 -4.72 -12.37
CA VAL A 199 14.86 -5.85 -12.46
C VAL A 199 14.22 -7.18 -12.04
N PHE A 200 13.26 -7.18 -11.10
CA PHE A 200 12.60 -8.42 -10.67
C PHE A 200 11.54 -8.96 -11.65
N LYS A 201 11.01 -8.13 -12.55
CA LYS A 201 10.10 -8.62 -13.61
C LYS A 201 10.82 -9.36 -14.74
N THR A 202 12.15 -9.26 -14.83
CA THR A 202 12.94 -9.91 -15.89
C THR A 202 13.58 -11.23 -15.44
N LEU A 203 13.40 -11.62 -14.18
CA LEU A 203 14.04 -12.80 -13.56
C LEU A 203 13.03 -13.85 -13.05
N LEU A 204 11.74 -13.74 -13.39
CA LEU A 204 10.70 -14.72 -13.12
C LEU A 204 9.95 -15.08 -14.40
#